data_AF-A0A416U1J2-F1
#
_entry.id   AF-A0A416U1J2-F1
#
_cell.length_a   1.000
_cell.length_b   1.000
_cell.length_c   1.000
_cell.angle_alpha   90.00
_cell.angle_beta   90.00
_cell.angle_gamma   90.00
#
_symmetry.space_group_name_H-M   'P 1'
#
loop_
_entity.id
_entity.type
_entity.pdbx_description
1 polymer ?
#
loop_
_entity_poly.entity_id
_entity_poly.type
_entity_poly.pdbx_seq_one_letter_code
_entity_poly.pdbx_strand_id
1 'polypeptide(L)'
;MENKMLCCDCPYGYEDYMKVSEIFDDLSQEEICRAIWCDKIGGKVGYMGCCEEYSRMGNVVKTQSNKKRRTKRERYLKHQNNLKHLYEIAGGYYPAPVGYMDEIRINGHGYVQNTKPYYKRWYRGKRSKYFKQQSNRKIRRYKGELHKGNMAHKLYDFWWELC
;
A
#
# COMPACT_ATOMS: atom_id res chain seq x y z
N MET A 1 -35.41 4.28 34.29
CA MET A 1 -34.10 3.66 34.54
C MET A 1 -33.86 2.69 33.40
N GLU A 2 -33.05 3.07 32.42
CA GLU A 2 -32.70 2.18 31.31
C GLU A 2 -31.86 1.03 31.86
N ASN A 3 -32.37 -0.20 31.73
CA ASN A 3 -31.67 -1.42 32.10
C ASN A 3 -30.49 -1.58 31.13
N LYS A 4 -29.29 -1.16 31.55
CA LYS A 4 -28.05 -1.36 30.79
C LYS A 4 -27.73 -2.86 30.80
N MET A 5 -28.07 -3.56 29.73
CA MET A 5 -27.63 -4.95 29.56
C MET A 5 -26.11 -4.98 29.45
N LEU A 6 -25.44 -5.68 30.36
CA LEU A 6 -23.99 -5.84 30.32
C LEU A 6 -23.61 -6.90 29.27
N CYS A 7 -22.38 -6.85 28.77
CA CYS A 7 -21.90 -7.85 27.80
C CYS A 7 -21.85 -9.28 28.37
N CYS A 8 -21.81 -9.41 29.70
CA CYS A 8 -21.95 -10.68 30.41
C CYS A 8 -23.36 -11.28 30.32
N ASP A 9 -24.40 -10.45 30.18
CA ASP A 9 -25.79 -10.91 30.04
C ASP A 9 -26.15 -11.22 28.58
N CYS A 10 -25.20 -11.01 27.66
CA CYS A 10 -25.37 -11.31 26.25
C CYS A 10 -25.15 -12.82 26.00
N PRO A 11 -26.04 -13.52 25.28
CA PRO A 11 -25.87 -14.94 24.96
C PRO A 11 -24.53 -15.28 24.31
N TYR A 12 -23.96 -14.32 23.56
CA TYR A 12 -22.67 -14.47 22.87
C TYR A 12 -21.45 -14.20 23.77
N GLY A 13 -21.61 -13.44 24.86
CA GLY A 13 -20.54 -13.11 25.81
C GLY A 13 -20.56 -13.96 27.08
N TYR A 14 -21.68 -14.61 27.38
CA TYR A 14 -21.90 -15.39 28.59
C TYR A 14 -20.98 -16.62 28.68
N GLU A 15 -20.72 -17.31 27.58
CA GLU A 15 -19.81 -18.47 27.58
C GLU A 15 -18.38 -18.09 27.97
N ASP A 16 -17.90 -16.95 27.47
CA ASP A 16 -16.56 -16.45 27.81
C ASP A 16 -16.51 -15.84 29.20
N TYR A 17 -17.61 -15.26 29.68
CA TYR A 17 -17.77 -14.86 31.08
C TYR A 17 -17.60 -16.08 32.02
N MET A 18 -18.34 -17.16 31.77
CA MET A 18 -18.30 -18.37 32.61
C MET A 18 -16.90 -19.00 32.64
N LYS A 19 -16.24 -19.09 31.48
CA LYS A 19 -14.85 -19.60 31.41
C LYS A 19 -13.88 -18.73 32.22
N VAL A 20 -14.02 -17.41 32.16
CA VAL A 20 -13.09 -16.50 32.86
C VAL A 20 -13.41 -16.44 34.36
N SER A 21 -14.69 -16.52 34.74
CA SER A 21 -15.08 -16.57 36.16
C SER A 21 -14.65 -17.87 36.84
N GLU A 22 -14.65 -18.99 36.12
CA GLU A 22 -14.14 -20.27 36.66
C GLU A 22 -12.62 -20.28 36.85
N ILE A 23 -11.88 -19.43 36.13
CA ILE A 23 -10.40 -19.37 36.19
C ILE A 23 -9.94 -18.31 37.20
N PHE A 24 -10.72 -17.25 37.41
CA PHE A 24 -10.34 -16.11 38.25
C PHE A 24 -11.47 -15.73 39.22
N ASP A 25 -11.40 -16.25 40.44
CA ASP A 25 -12.36 -15.94 41.52
C ASP A 25 -12.17 -14.54 42.13
N ASP A 26 -11.01 -13.90 41.92
CA ASP A 26 -10.67 -12.61 42.53
C ASP A 26 -11.13 -11.39 41.71
N LEU A 27 -11.65 -11.60 40.49
CA LEU A 27 -12.04 -10.52 39.59
C LEU A 27 -13.51 -10.17 39.74
N SER A 28 -13.80 -8.87 39.85
CA SER A 28 -15.17 -8.38 39.86
C SER A 28 -15.87 -8.64 38.51
N GLN A 29 -17.19 -8.79 38.54
CA GLN A 29 -17.99 -9.00 37.33
C GLN A 29 -17.68 -7.95 36.25
N GLU A 30 -17.48 -6.69 36.63
CA GLU A 30 -17.14 -5.61 35.69
C GLU A 30 -15.79 -5.81 34.98
N GLU A 31 -14.78 -6.31 35.68
CA GLU A 31 -13.45 -6.55 35.12
C GLU A 31 -13.46 -7.70 34.12
N ILE A 32 -14.21 -8.76 34.45
CA ILE A 32 -14.44 -9.88 33.53
C ILE A 32 -15.17 -9.37 32.29
N CYS A 33 -16.24 -8.59 32.45
CA CYS A 33 -17.01 -8.11 31.30
C CYS A 33 -16.21 -7.13 30.41
N ARG A 34 -15.17 -6.45 30.93
CA ARG A 34 -14.20 -5.68 30.12
C ARG A 34 -13.24 -6.56 29.32
N ALA A 35 -12.94 -7.77 29.80
CA ALA A 35 -12.00 -8.70 29.18
C ALA A 35 -12.64 -9.56 28.08
N ILE A 36 -13.97 -9.71 28.08
CA ILE A 36 -14.74 -10.46 27.09
C ILE A 36 -14.58 -9.83 25.70
N TRP A 37 -14.36 -10.69 24.70
CA TRP A 37 -14.34 -10.29 23.30
C TRP A 37 -15.77 -10.14 22.77
N CYS A 38 -16.05 -9.03 22.09
CA CYS A 38 -17.36 -8.78 21.51
C CYS A 38 -17.27 -8.72 19.98
N ASP A 39 -17.93 -9.65 19.30
CA ASP A 39 -17.98 -9.69 17.83
C ASP A 39 -18.65 -8.47 17.20
N LYS A 40 -19.59 -7.82 17.91
CA LYS A 40 -20.21 -6.58 17.43
C LYS A 40 -19.23 -5.40 17.41
N ILE A 41 -18.28 -5.37 18.33
CA ILE A 41 -17.25 -4.34 18.44
C ILE A 41 -15.99 -4.74 17.65
N GLY A 42 -15.78 -6.05 17.44
CA GLY A 42 -14.56 -6.61 16.87
C GLY A 42 -13.36 -6.49 17.81
N GLY A 43 -13.61 -6.51 19.13
CA GLY A 43 -12.60 -6.24 20.15
C GLY A 43 -13.08 -6.48 21.58
N LYS A 44 -12.18 -6.28 22.56
CA LYS A 44 -12.51 -6.33 23.99
C LYS A 44 -13.25 -5.06 24.43
N VAL A 45 -14.32 -5.23 25.19
CA VAL A 45 -15.23 -4.13 25.61
C VAL A 45 -14.49 -3.03 26.39
N GLY A 46 -13.56 -3.41 27.27
CA GLY A 46 -12.80 -2.44 28.08
C GLY A 46 -11.88 -1.52 27.28
N TYR A 47 -11.58 -1.84 26.01
CA TYR A 47 -10.61 -1.10 25.19
C TYR A 47 -11.27 -0.25 24.08
N MET A 48 -12.48 -0.61 23.65
CA MET A 48 -13.18 0.05 22.52
C MET A 48 -14.54 0.67 22.88
N GLY A 49 -14.99 0.57 24.14
CA GLY A 49 -16.27 1.11 24.61
C GLY A 49 -17.38 0.06 24.68
N CYS A 50 -18.55 0.45 25.18
CA CYS A 50 -19.71 -0.45 25.28
C CYS A 50 -20.43 -0.63 23.93
N CYS A 51 -21.17 -1.72 23.75
CA CYS A 51 -21.96 -1.98 22.54
C CYS A 51 -22.91 -0.83 22.16
N GLU A 52 -23.44 -0.12 23.16
CA GLU A 52 -24.30 1.07 22.96
C GLU A 52 -23.53 2.24 22.33
N GLU A 53 -22.26 2.42 22.66
CA GLU A 53 -21.41 3.46 22.07
C GLU A 53 -21.04 3.11 20.64
N TYR A 54 -20.72 1.84 20.37
CA TYR A 54 -20.42 1.37 19.00
C TYR A 54 -21.63 1.51 18.07
N SER A 55 -22.84 1.28 18.59
CA SER A 55 -24.08 1.49 17.84
C SER A 55 -24.34 2.96 17.48
N ARG A 56 -23.79 3.91 18.28
CA ARG A 56 -23.84 5.36 18.01
C ARG A 56 -22.71 5.84 17.09
N MET A 57 -21.61 5.09 17.00
CA MET A 57 -20.54 5.33 16.03
C MET A 57 -21.00 4.88 14.65
N GLY A 58 -21.82 5.71 14.00
CA GLY A 58 -22.24 5.50 12.62
C GLY A 58 -21.05 5.16 11.72
N ASN A 59 -21.28 4.27 10.76
CA ASN A 59 -20.28 3.83 9.78
C ASN A 59 -19.39 4.99 9.34
N VAL A 60 -18.08 4.90 9.61
CA VAL A 60 -17.10 5.87 9.10
C VAL A 60 -17.21 5.86 7.58
N VAL A 61 -17.92 6.85 7.03
CA VAL A 61 -18.05 7.04 5.59
C VAL A 61 -16.64 7.30 5.09
N LYS A 62 -16.02 6.29 4.47
CA LYS A 62 -14.74 6.44 3.77
C LYS A 62 -14.94 7.57 2.76
N THR A 63 -14.42 8.75 3.06
CA THR A 63 -14.39 9.87 2.12
C THR A 63 -13.51 9.45 0.96
N GLN A 64 -14.13 8.94 -0.10
CA GLN A 64 -13.44 8.72 -1.36
C GLN A 64 -12.96 10.08 -1.82
N SER A 65 -11.65 10.34 -1.68
CA SER A 65 -11.06 11.53 -2.27
C SER A 65 -11.24 11.37 -3.78
N ASN A 66 -12.23 12.06 -4.36
CA ASN A 66 -12.44 12.15 -5.80
C ASN A 66 -11.27 12.95 -6.39
N LYS A 67 -10.09 12.35 -6.45
CA LYS A 67 -8.91 12.95 -7.08
C LYS A 67 -9.26 13.14 -8.54
N LYS A 68 -9.49 14.40 -8.93
CA LYS A 68 -9.76 14.78 -10.32
C LYS A 68 -8.72 14.13 -11.23
N ARG A 69 -9.20 13.43 -12.26
CA ARG A 69 -8.34 12.74 -13.22
C ARG A 69 -7.47 13.80 -13.92
N ARG A 70 -6.16 13.71 -13.73
CA ARG A 70 -5.20 14.65 -14.33
C ARG A 70 -5.25 14.59 -15.85
N THR A 71 -5.12 15.76 -16.48
CA THR A 71 -5.03 15.86 -17.94
C THR A 71 -3.75 15.18 -18.47
N LYS A 72 -3.70 14.88 -19.78
CA LYS A 72 -2.49 14.32 -20.42
C LYS A 72 -1.29 15.25 -20.24
N ARG A 73 -1.52 16.57 -20.38
CA ARG A 73 -0.50 17.62 -20.21
C ARG A 73 0.04 17.67 -18.77
N GLU A 74 -0.82 17.67 -17.76
CA GLU A 74 -0.39 17.65 -16.35
C GLU A 74 0.42 16.41 -15.99
N ARG A 75 0.03 15.24 -16.50
CA ARG A 75 0.80 14.00 -16.28
C ARG A 75 2.17 14.07 -16.92
N TYR A 76 2.26 14.62 -18.12
CA TYR A 76 3.53 14.83 -18.81
C TYR A 76 4.44 15.79 -18.05
N LEU A 77 3.93 16.95 -17.61
CA LEU A 77 4.70 17.93 -16.84
C LEU A 77 5.17 17.36 -15.49
N LYS A 78 4.30 16.65 -14.77
CA LYS A 78 4.69 15.95 -13.53
C LYS A 78 5.84 14.98 -13.78
N HIS A 79 5.78 14.23 -14.88
CA HIS A 79 6.82 13.28 -15.24
C HIS A 79 8.15 14.00 -15.55
N GLN A 80 8.13 15.04 -16.36
CA GLN A 80 9.32 15.83 -16.70
C GLN A 80 9.95 16.48 -15.47
N ASN A 81 9.15 17.10 -14.60
CA ASN A 81 9.64 17.70 -13.35
C ASN A 81 10.28 16.66 -12.43
N ASN A 82 9.70 15.46 -12.34
CA ASN A 82 10.29 14.38 -11.58
C ASN A 82 11.62 13.91 -12.17
N LEU A 83 11.77 13.88 -13.50
CA LEU A 83 13.05 13.51 -14.12
C LEU A 83 14.13 14.55 -13.87
N LYS A 84 13.78 15.84 -13.98
CA LYS A 84 14.66 16.95 -13.63
C LYS A 84 15.14 16.84 -12.17
N HIS A 85 14.22 16.67 -11.24
CA HIS A 85 14.55 16.51 -9.82
C HIS A 85 15.48 15.30 -9.55
N LEU A 86 15.23 14.17 -10.20
CA LEU A 86 16.11 13.00 -10.07
C LEU A 86 17.50 13.23 -10.64
N TYR A 87 17.60 14.00 -11.73
CA TYR A 87 18.88 14.38 -12.31
C TYR A 87 19.65 15.32 -11.37
N GLU A 88 18.98 16.33 -10.79
CA GLU A 88 19.55 17.25 -9.80
C GLU A 88 20.05 16.52 -8.55
N ILE A 89 19.29 15.55 -8.04
CA ILE A 89 19.72 14.74 -6.87
C ILE A 89 20.91 13.85 -7.22
N ALA A 90 20.86 13.15 -8.36
CA ALA A 90 21.89 12.19 -8.73
C ALA A 90 23.17 12.85 -9.29
N GLY A 91 23.14 14.15 -9.55
CA GLY A 91 24.30 14.91 -10.03
C GLY A 91 24.77 14.54 -11.44
N GLY A 92 24.00 13.76 -12.21
CA GLY A 92 24.36 13.32 -13.55
C GLY A 92 25.50 12.30 -13.65
N TYR A 93 26.10 11.90 -12.52
CA TYR A 93 27.23 10.94 -12.49
C TYR A 93 26.75 9.49 -12.59
N TYR A 94 27.53 8.67 -13.29
CA TYR A 94 27.21 7.25 -13.47
C TYR A 94 27.39 6.46 -12.16
N PRO A 95 26.45 5.57 -11.79
CA PRO A 95 25.22 5.20 -12.50
C PRO A 95 24.07 6.19 -12.24
N ALA A 96 23.79 7.05 -13.23
CA ALA A 96 22.71 8.02 -13.11
C ALA A 96 21.37 7.33 -13.44
N PRO A 97 20.30 7.54 -12.66
CA PRO A 97 18.97 7.04 -13.00
C PRO A 97 18.37 7.77 -14.22
N VAL A 98 18.83 9.00 -14.48
CA VAL A 98 18.36 9.92 -15.52
C VAL A 98 19.56 10.59 -16.18
N GLY A 99 19.53 10.74 -17.50
CA GLY A 99 20.48 11.53 -18.29
C GLY A 99 19.81 12.75 -18.90
N TYR A 100 20.54 13.86 -18.95
CA TYR A 100 20.18 15.05 -19.71
C TYR A 100 20.66 14.86 -21.15
N MET A 101 19.76 15.00 -22.12
CA MET A 101 20.02 14.72 -23.55
C MET A 101 20.11 16.04 -24.31
N ASP A 102 21.23 16.71 -24.14
CA ASP A 102 21.65 17.93 -24.83
C ASP A 102 22.36 17.66 -26.15
N GLU A 103 22.76 16.42 -26.42
CA GLU A 103 23.38 16.02 -27.68
C GLU A 103 22.58 14.92 -28.40
N ILE A 104 22.51 15.02 -29.73
CA ILE A 104 21.92 14.02 -30.62
C ILE A 104 23.02 13.41 -31.46
N ARG A 105 23.16 12.09 -31.40
CA ARG A 105 24.05 11.36 -32.30
C ARG A 105 23.39 11.21 -33.67
N ILE A 106 24.04 11.77 -34.70
CA ILE A 106 23.66 11.61 -36.11
C ILE A 106 24.62 10.59 -36.72
N ASN A 107 24.08 9.53 -37.32
CA ASN A 107 24.89 8.49 -37.95
C ASN A 107 25.80 9.10 -39.02
N GLY A 108 27.11 8.86 -38.92
CA GLY A 108 28.11 9.37 -39.87
C GLY A 108 28.60 10.80 -39.61
N HIS A 109 27.95 11.58 -38.72
CA HIS A 109 28.26 13.00 -38.51
C HIS A 109 28.65 13.35 -37.06
N GLY A 110 28.57 12.40 -36.13
CA GLY A 110 28.95 12.62 -34.73
C GLY A 110 27.80 13.14 -33.87
N TYR A 111 28.13 13.93 -32.84
CA TYR A 111 27.16 14.52 -31.91
C TYR A 111 26.87 15.96 -32.28
N VAL A 112 25.58 16.31 -32.34
CA VAL A 112 25.11 17.68 -32.60
C VAL A 112 24.28 18.16 -31.42
N GLN A 113 24.42 19.44 -31.06
CA GLN A 113 23.61 20.02 -29.99
C GLN A 113 22.11 19.92 -30.29
N ASN A 114 21.38 19.46 -29.29
CA ASN A 114 19.93 19.33 -29.32
C ASN A 114 19.29 20.70 -29.04
N THR A 115 18.51 21.20 -29.99
CA THR A 115 17.76 22.45 -29.82
C THR A 115 16.69 22.36 -28.71
N LYS A 116 16.25 21.14 -28.36
CA LYS A 116 15.25 20.90 -27.31
C LYS A 116 15.75 19.77 -26.38
N PRO A 117 16.66 20.10 -25.45
CA PRO A 117 17.18 19.10 -24.53
C PRO A 117 16.07 18.55 -23.64
N TYR A 118 16.18 17.28 -23.26
CA TYR A 118 15.17 16.60 -22.45
C TYR A 118 15.82 15.60 -21.49
N TYR A 119 15.11 15.29 -20.42
CA TYR A 119 15.55 14.29 -19.45
C TYR A 119 15.04 12.90 -19.86
N LYS A 120 15.91 11.88 -19.79
CA LYS A 120 15.59 10.50 -20.16
C LYS A 120 16.10 9.52 -19.11
N ARG A 121 15.28 8.52 -18.74
CA ARG A 121 15.73 7.43 -17.86
C ARG A 121 16.61 6.43 -18.62
N TRP A 122 17.72 6.02 -18.00
CA TRP A 122 18.66 5.08 -18.60
C TRP A 122 18.18 3.61 -18.58
N TYR A 123 17.49 3.20 -17.52
CA TYR A 123 17.21 1.79 -17.25
C TYR A 123 16.02 1.18 -18.02
N ARG A 124 15.45 1.89 -19.01
CA ARG A 124 14.23 1.44 -19.73
C ARG A 124 14.39 1.41 -21.24
N GLY A 125 15.23 0.51 -21.74
CA GLY A 125 15.32 0.18 -23.16
C GLY A 125 14.05 -0.49 -23.71
N LYS A 126 13.90 -0.59 -25.03
CA LYS A 126 12.71 -1.20 -25.68
C LYS A 126 12.44 -2.64 -25.19
N ARG A 127 13.50 -3.43 -24.96
CA ARG A 127 13.43 -4.82 -24.44
C ARG A 127 12.90 -4.92 -23.01
N SER A 128 13.14 -3.91 -22.17
CA SER A 128 12.70 -3.92 -20.76
C SER A 128 11.18 -4.07 -20.61
N LYS A 129 10.40 -3.48 -21.52
CA LYS A 129 8.93 -3.61 -21.52
C LYS A 129 8.51 -5.05 -21.80
N TYR A 130 9.12 -5.68 -22.79
CA TYR A 130 8.84 -7.06 -23.16
C TYR A 130 9.15 -8.01 -22.00
N PHE A 131 10.35 -7.92 -21.44
CA PHE A 131 10.74 -8.70 -20.27
C PHE A 131 9.79 -8.49 -19.09
N LYS A 132 9.37 -7.23 -18.86
CA LYS A 132 8.42 -6.92 -17.77
C LYS A 132 7.07 -7.55 -17.97
N GLN A 133 6.61 -7.59 -19.22
CA GLN A 133 5.39 -8.28 -19.57
C GLN A 133 5.51 -9.79 -19.37
N GLN A 134 6.63 -10.40 -19.76
CA GLN A 134 6.86 -11.84 -19.62
C GLN A 134 6.94 -12.26 -18.16
N SER A 135 7.73 -11.60 -17.32
CA SER A 135 7.81 -12.02 -15.91
C SER A 135 6.53 -11.69 -15.14
N ASN A 136 5.85 -10.57 -15.39
CA ASN A 136 4.50 -10.35 -14.83
C ASN A 136 3.50 -11.45 -15.22
N ARG A 137 3.61 -12.01 -16.44
CA ARG A 137 2.77 -13.14 -16.87
C ARG A 137 3.12 -14.42 -16.10
N LYS A 138 4.40 -14.72 -15.89
CA LYS A 138 4.86 -15.86 -15.09
C LYS A 138 4.41 -15.73 -13.64
N ILE A 139 4.61 -14.56 -13.03
CA ILE A 139 4.27 -14.30 -11.63
C ILE A 139 2.76 -14.40 -11.39
N ARG A 140 1.92 -13.85 -12.28
CA ARG A 140 0.46 -14.02 -12.19
C ARG A 140 -0.01 -15.47 -12.28
N ARG A 141 0.79 -16.35 -12.87
CA ARG A 141 0.48 -17.79 -13.02
C ARG A 141 1.16 -18.64 -11.95
N TYR A 142 2.05 -18.07 -11.16
CA TYR A 142 2.76 -18.78 -10.10
C TYR A 142 1.81 -19.06 -8.94
N LYS A 143 1.70 -20.33 -8.55
CA LYS A 143 0.82 -20.81 -7.47
C LYS A 143 1.59 -21.24 -6.21
N GLY A 144 2.91 -20.99 -6.17
CA GLY A 144 3.75 -21.33 -5.02
C GLY A 144 3.65 -20.32 -3.87
N GLU A 145 4.71 -20.20 -3.08
CA GLU A 145 4.75 -19.45 -1.81
C GLU A 145 4.56 -17.92 -1.90
N LEU A 146 4.53 -17.36 -3.11
CA LEU A 146 4.31 -15.93 -3.28
C LEU A 146 2.85 -15.62 -2.94
N HIS A 147 2.65 -15.07 -1.75
CA HIS A 147 1.33 -14.70 -1.26
C HIS A 147 0.64 -13.68 -2.18
N LYS A 148 -0.70 -13.72 -2.23
CA LYS A 148 -1.52 -12.84 -3.07
C LYS A 148 -1.20 -11.36 -2.75
N GLY A 149 -0.88 -10.56 -3.77
CA GLY A 149 -0.71 -9.10 -3.63
C GLY A 149 0.60 -8.54 -4.21
N ASN A 150 1.09 -7.46 -3.59
CA ASN A 150 2.18 -6.63 -4.14
C ASN A 150 3.59 -7.27 -4.03
N MET A 151 3.72 -8.46 -3.40
CA MET A 151 5.00 -9.17 -3.28
C MET A 151 5.54 -9.67 -4.61
N ALA A 152 4.65 -9.97 -5.56
CA ALA A 152 4.97 -10.24 -6.96
C ALA A 152 5.85 -9.17 -7.62
N HIS A 153 5.72 -7.90 -7.22
CA HIS A 153 6.46 -6.81 -7.83
C HIS A 153 7.93 -6.73 -7.38
N LYS A 154 8.30 -7.40 -6.27
CA LYS A 154 9.67 -7.45 -5.73
C LYS A 154 10.57 -8.46 -6.46
N LEU A 155 10.00 -9.43 -7.17
CA LEU A 155 10.77 -10.38 -7.99
C LEU A 155 11.37 -9.71 -9.26
N TYR A 156 10.99 -8.46 -9.54
CA TYR A 156 11.38 -7.70 -10.73
C TYR A 156 12.53 -6.71 -10.44
N ASP A 157 13.34 -6.90 -9.41
CA ASP A 157 14.62 -6.19 -9.28
C ASP A 157 15.73 -6.82 -10.14
N PHE A 158 15.33 -7.61 -11.14
CA PHE A 158 16.22 -8.26 -12.10
C PHE A 158 16.78 -7.28 -13.13
N TRP A 159 17.79 -6.55 -12.67
CA TRP A 159 19.00 -6.37 -13.44
C TRP A 159 19.62 -7.79 -13.61
N TRP A 160 19.83 -8.22 -14.87
CA TRP A 160 20.71 -9.36 -15.28
C TRP A 160 20.21 -10.78 -15.63
N GLU A 161 18.91 -11.16 -15.69
CA GLU A 161 18.54 -12.57 -16.05
C GLU A 161 17.62 -12.79 -17.27
N LEU A 162 17.73 -11.97 -18.32
CA LEU A 162 17.23 -12.39 -19.64
C LEU A 162 18.26 -12.08 -20.73
N CYS A 163 19.45 -12.64 -20.56
CA CYS A 163 20.22 -13.17 -21.68
C CYS A 163 19.77 -14.62 -21.90
#